data_AF-A0A3M2DXD7-F1
#
_entry.id   AF-A0A3M2DXD7-F1
#
_cell.length_a   1.000
_cell.length_b   1.000
_cell.length_c   1.000
_cell.angle_alpha   90.00
_cell.angle_beta   90.00
_cell.angle_gamma   90.00
#
_symmetry.space_group_name_H-M   'P 1'
#
loop_
_entity.id
_entity.type
_entity.pdbx_description
1 polymer ?
#
loop_
_entity_poly.entity_id
_entity_poly.type
_entity_poly.pdbx_seq_one_letter_code
_entity_poly.pdbx_strand_id
1 'polypeptide(L)'
;MAWRRYRLRWRRRRLVLRGLRALRDLGPVRPLTGPLGAHDIPVFAVVRNEYPRLAHFLDHHRALGAGPFLIVDNASTDETSEFLLRQPDVFLWRTEESYRASRFGMDWISGLMFRHAHGRWALVLDADELLIYPDHERRGLQDLVAWLDGQGARAFGTLMVDLYPKGPILDQDFAPGDNPLRLLEWFDADPGTPFPRPELQLVVRRGGVRARALLGGDRQMAPVLNKTPLVRWSRRHAWLSSTHALLPPRLNRVRGADAGDRPTGALLHTKFLPDVGDRSREELARRQHFVDADA
;
A
#
# COMPACT_ATOMS: atom_id res chain seq x y z
N MET A 1 27.59 12.71 10.64
CA MET A 1 26.17 12.47 10.99
C MET A 1 25.22 13.61 10.55
N ALA A 2 25.58 14.89 10.72
CA ALA A 2 24.72 16.04 10.38
C ALA A 2 24.38 16.18 8.89
N TRP A 3 25.36 16.00 8.01
CA TRP A 3 25.17 16.09 6.54
C TRP A 3 24.16 15.05 6.00
N ARG A 4 24.20 13.81 6.50
CA ARG A 4 23.23 12.76 6.13
C ARG A 4 21.80 13.13 6.56
N ARG A 5 21.62 13.63 7.80
CA ARG A 5 20.32 14.13 8.29
C ARG A 5 19.80 15.30 7.44
N TYR A 6 20.70 16.21 7.04
CA TYR A 6 20.37 17.33 6.16
C TYR A 6 19.93 16.86 4.77
N ARG A 7 20.64 15.92 4.16
CA ARG A 7 20.28 15.32 2.86
C ARG A 7 18.89 14.68 2.90
N LEU A 8 18.57 13.91 3.93
CA LEU A 8 17.24 13.29 4.09
C LEU A 8 16.13 14.33 4.31
N ARG A 9 16.42 15.43 5.03
CA ARG A 9 15.48 16.55 5.18
C ARG A 9 15.16 17.20 3.84
N TRP A 10 16.16 17.42 2.98
CA TRP A 10 15.95 17.95 1.63
C TRP A 10 15.23 16.97 0.72
N ARG A 11 15.61 15.69 0.75
CA ARG A 11 14.89 14.63 0.01
C ARG A 11 13.41 14.64 0.40
N ARG A 12 13.09 14.67 1.69
CA ARG A 12 11.71 14.77 2.20
C ARG A 12 10.98 16.00 1.67
N ARG A 13 11.59 17.20 1.73
CA ARG A 13 10.99 18.43 1.19
C ARG A 13 10.71 18.33 -0.31
N ARG A 14 11.64 17.78 -1.08
CA ARG A 14 11.47 17.55 -2.52
C ARG A 14 10.29 16.61 -2.78
N LEU A 15 10.17 15.52 -2.03
CA LEU A 15 9.08 14.56 -2.18
C LEU A 15 7.71 15.17 -1.82
N VAL A 16 7.64 15.97 -0.75
CA VAL A 16 6.41 16.72 -0.42
C VAL A 16 6.04 17.68 -1.56
N LEU A 17 7.00 18.42 -2.10
CA LEU A 17 6.75 19.31 -3.24
C LEU A 17 6.32 18.56 -4.50
N ARG A 18 6.88 17.37 -4.75
CA ARG A 18 6.45 16.50 -5.86
C ARG A 18 4.99 16.10 -5.69
N GLY A 19 4.59 15.62 -4.51
CA GLY A 19 3.19 15.25 -4.26
C GLY A 19 2.21 16.42 -4.41
N LEU A 20 2.60 17.62 -3.97
CA LEU A 20 1.80 18.83 -4.19
C LEU A 20 1.64 19.20 -5.67
N ARG A 21 2.71 19.03 -6.46
CA ARG A 21 2.66 19.30 -7.91
C ARG A 21 1.82 18.26 -8.63
N ALA A 22 1.94 16.99 -8.23
CA ALA A 22 1.23 15.86 -8.81
C ALA A 22 -0.30 15.94 -8.61
N LEU A 23 -0.81 16.82 -7.73
CA LEU A 23 -2.25 17.11 -7.67
C LEU A 23 -2.78 17.73 -8.97
N ARG A 24 -1.92 18.35 -9.80
CA ARG A 24 -2.31 18.91 -11.10
C ARG A 24 -2.52 17.83 -12.16
N ASP A 25 -1.95 16.65 -11.94
CA ASP A 25 -2.04 15.49 -12.82
C ASP A 25 -3.40 14.78 -12.66
N LEU A 26 -4.18 15.15 -11.63
CA LEU A 26 -5.40 14.47 -11.24
C LEU A 26 -6.64 15.24 -11.70
N GLY A 27 -7.43 14.60 -12.58
CA GLY A 27 -8.77 15.03 -12.92
C GLY A 27 -9.77 14.58 -11.84
N PRO A 28 -10.45 15.50 -11.12
CA PRO A 28 -11.47 15.11 -10.16
C PRO A 28 -12.71 14.56 -10.88
N VAL A 29 -13.13 13.34 -10.53
CA VAL A 29 -14.38 12.74 -11.05
C VAL A 29 -15.49 12.85 -9.99
N ARG A 30 -15.19 12.40 -8.76
CA ARG A 30 -16.02 12.62 -7.57
C ARG A 30 -15.11 12.95 -6.39
N PRO A 31 -14.58 14.18 -6.30
CA PRO A 31 -13.61 14.54 -5.28
C PRO A 31 -14.27 14.69 -3.91
N LEU A 32 -13.49 14.46 -2.84
CA LEU A 32 -13.89 14.84 -1.50
C LEU A 32 -13.90 16.37 -1.36
N THR A 33 -15.09 16.95 -1.17
CA THR A 33 -15.28 18.40 -1.05
C THR A 33 -15.30 18.89 0.41
N GLY A 34 -15.71 18.04 1.36
CA GLY A 34 -15.78 18.34 2.79
C GLY A 34 -14.58 17.83 3.60
N PRO A 35 -14.54 18.16 4.91
CA PRO A 35 -13.60 17.53 5.81
C PRO A 35 -13.97 16.06 6.02
N LEU A 36 -12.95 15.23 6.30
CA LEU A 36 -13.17 13.89 6.84
C LEU A 36 -13.79 13.96 8.24
N GLY A 37 -14.65 13.00 8.56
CA GLY A 37 -15.24 12.80 9.89
C GLY A 37 -14.17 12.60 10.96
N ALA A 38 -14.50 12.84 12.23
CA ALA A 38 -13.53 12.81 13.33
C ALA A 38 -12.86 11.42 13.50
N HIS A 39 -13.63 10.36 13.25
CA HIS A 39 -13.20 8.96 13.39
C HIS A 39 -12.76 8.33 12.07
N ASP A 40 -12.85 9.03 10.94
CA ASP A 40 -12.47 8.46 9.65
C ASP A 40 -11.00 8.02 9.63
N ILE A 41 -10.77 6.80 9.14
CA ILE A 41 -9.44 6.27 8.81
C ILE A 41 -9.43 6.11 7.28
N PRO A 42 -9.12 7.19 6.53
CA PRO A 42 -9.20 7.15 5.08
C PRO A 42 -8.21 6.17 4.48
N VAL A 43 -8.66 5.47 3.44
CA VAL A 43 -7.84 4.56 2.63
C VAL A 43 -7.47 5.25 1.34
N PHE A 44 -6.19 5.25 1.00
CA PHE A 44 -5.68 5.78 -0.25
C PHE A 44 -5.14 4.63 -1.11
N ALA A 45 -5.56 4.55 -2.36
CA ALA A 45 -5.05 3.56 -3.30
C ALA A 45 -4.97 4.12 -4.72
N VAL A 46 -4.08 3.54 -5.53
CA VAL A 46 -4.04 3.76 -6.97
C VAL A 46 -4.44 2.45 -7.63
N VAL A 47 -5.36 2.51 -8.58
CA VAL A 47 -5.92 1.33 -9.24
C VAL A 47 -5.80 1.47 -10.75
N ARG A 48 -5.69 0.34 -11.42
CA ARG A 48 -5.87 0.22 -12.85
C ARG A 48 -6.33 -1.19 -13.17
N ASN A 49 -7.49 -1.30 -13.82
CA ASN A 49 -8.05 -2.58 -14.23
C ASN A 49 -8.17 -3.59 -13.08
N GLU A 50 -8.70 -3.11 -11.94
CA GLU A 50 -8.79 -3.89 -10.71
C GLU A 50 -10.24 -4.33 -10.42
N TYR A 51 -11.17 -4.19 -11.37
CA TYR A 51 -12.57 -4.54 -11.19
C TYR A 51 -12.79 -5.91 -10.53
N PRO A 52 -12.04 -6.98 -10.88
CA PRO A 52 -12.24 -8.30 -10.27
C PRO A 52 -12.08 -8.35 -8.75
N ARG A 53 -11.22 -7.51 -8.16
CA ARG A 53 -10.88 -7.58 -6.72
C ARG A 53 -11.47 -6.44 -5.88
N LEU A 54 -11.96 -5.38 -6.53
CA LEU A 54 -12.35 -4.15 -5.83
C LEU A 54 -13.50 -4.34 -4.84
N ALA A 55 -14.50 -5.17 -5.15
CA ALA A 55 -15.61 -5.40 -4.23
C ALA A 55 -15.12 -6.00 -2.90
N HIS A 56 -14.33 -7.08 -2.97
CA HIS A 56 -13.77 -7.70 -1.77
C HIS A 56 -12.78 -6.78 -1.04
N PHE A 57 -11.93 -6.06 -1.78
CA PHE A 57 -11.02 -5.07 -1.19
C PHE A 57 -11.77 -4.03 -0.36
N LEU A 58 -12.85 -3.44 -0.91
CA LEU A 58 -13.64 -2.45 -0.18
C LEU A 58 -14.34 -3.06 1.04
N ASP A 59 -14.99 -4.21 0.87
CA ASP A 59 -15.77 -4.85 1.93
C ASP A 59 -14.89 -5.32 3.10
N HIS A 60 -13.72 -5.89 2.82
CA HIS A 60 -12.74 -6.27 3.83
C HIS A 60 -12.32 -5.07 4.68
N HIS A 61 -11.96 -3.96 4.04
CA HIS A 61 -11.49 -2.78 4.77
C HIS A 61 -12.64 -2.03 5.48
N ARG A 62 -13.85 -2.01 4.91
CA ARG A 62 -15.06 -1.51 5.60
C ARG A 62 -15.36 -2.32 6.86
N ALA A 63 -15.23 -3.65 6.81
CA ALA A 63 -15.41 -4.51 7.98
C ALA A 63 -14.40 -4.20 9.10
N LEU A 64 -13.20 -3.74 8.74
CA LEU A 64 -12.22 -3.22 9.71
C LEU A 64 -12.54 -1.80 10.21
N GLY A 65 -13.58 -1.14 9.71
CA GLY A 65 -13.92 0.25 10.02
C GLY A 65 -13.04 1.28 9.30
N ALA A 66 -12.39 0.89 8.20
CA ALA A 66 -11.68 1.83 7.34
C ALA A 66 -12.67 2.60 6.45
N GLY A 67 -12.30 3.82 6.09
CA GLY A 67 -13.09 4.67 5.22
C GLY A 67 -13.03 6.15 5.63
N PRO A 68 -13.38 7.06 4.71
CA PRO A 68 -13.76 6.81 3.31
C PRO A 68 -12.56 6.43 2.42
N PHE A 69 -12.83 6.04 1.18
CA PHE A 69 -11.81 5.60 0.22
C PHE A 69 -11.48 6.72 -0.77
N LEU A 70 -10.22 7.15 -0.84
CA LEU A 70 -9.72 8.15 -1.77
C LEU A 70 -8.87 7.46 -2.83
N ILE A 71 -9.47 7.23 -3.99
CA ILE A 71 -8.91 6.36 -5.03
C ILE A 71 -8.47 7.20 -6.23
N VAL A 72 -7.29 6.88 -6.77
CA VAL A 72 -6.83 7.38 -8.07
C VAL A 72 -6.94 6.24 -9.08
N ASP A 73 -7.81 6.38 -10.06
CA ASP A 73 -7.85 5.49 -11.22
C ASP A 73 -6.84 5.97 -12.29
N ASN A 74 -5.84 5.14 -12.57
CA ASN A 74 -4.86 5.39 -13.62
C ASN A 74 -5.32 4.81 -14.96
N ALA A 75 -6.35 5.46 -15.51
CA ALA A 75 -6.88 5.23 -16.85
C ALA A 75 -7.34 3.79 -17.10
N SER A 76 -8.09 3.21 -16.17
CA SER A 76 -8.72 1.89 -16.36
C SER A 76 -9.57 1.85 -17.63
N THR A 77 -9.58 0.67 -18.24
CA THR A 77 -10.29 0.33 -19.48
C THR A 77 -11.33 -0.77 -19.26
N ASP A 78 -11.43 -1.31 -18.05
CA ASP A 78 -12.48 -2.21 -17.58
C ASP A 78 -13.54 -1.43 -16.76
N GLU A 79 -14.43 -2.14 -16.09
CA GLU A 79 -15.51 -1.58 -15.26
C GLU A 79 -15.04 -0.98 -13.92
N THR A 80 -13.73 -0.83 -13.69
CA THR A 80 -13.16 -0.30 -12.43
C THR A 80 -13.76 1.05 -12.07
N SER A 81 -13.75 2.00 -13.02
CA SER A 81 -14.20 3.38 -12.80
C SER A 81 -15.69 3.42 -12.45
N GLU A 82 -16.52 2.75 -13.25
CA GLU A 82 -17.97 2.70 -13.10
C GLU A 82 -18.36 2.02 -11.78
N PHE A 83 -17.66 0.94 -11.40
CA PHE A 83 -17.88 0.26 -10.13
C PHE A 83 -17.60 1.18 -8.94
N LEU A 84 -16.46 1.87 -8.93
CA LEU A 84 -16.07 2.77 -7.85
C LEU A 84 -17.03 3.95 -7.70
N LEU A 85 -17.53 4.50 -8.81
CA LEU A 85 -18.51 5.59 -8.78
C LEU A 85 -19.87 5.18 -8.18
N ARG A 86 -20.23 3.90 -8.19
CA ARG A 86 -21.44 3.41 -7.52
C ARG A 86 -21.29 3.30 -5.99
N GLN A 87 -20.08 3.37 -5.46
CA GLN A 87 -19.82 3.24 -4.02
C GLN A 87 -19.98 4.61 -3.32
N PRO A 88 -20.86 4.77 -2.33
CA PRO A 88 -21.16 6.09 -1.74
C PRO A 88 -20.00 6.69 -0.94
N ASP A 89 -19.10 5.86 -0.43
CA ASP A 89 -17.94 6.19 0.41
C ASP A 89 -16.61 6.26 -0.36
N VAL A 90 -16.66 6.23 -1.71
CA VAL A 90 -15.48 6.35 -2.57
C VAL A 90 -15.39 7.74 -3.21
N PHE A 91 -14.28 8.41 -3.01
CA PHE A 91 -13.90 9.64 -3.70
C PHE A 91 -12.87 9.32 -4.79
N LEU A 92 -13.17 9.73 -6.02
CA LEU A 92 -12.45 9.27 -7.20
C LEU A 92 -11.80 10.44 -7.95
N TRP A 93 -10.52 10.25 -8.28
CA TRP A 93 -9.76 11.02 -9.24
C TRP A 93 -9.29 10.10 -10.36
N ARG A 94 -9.16 10.64 -11.57
CA ARG A 94 -8.65 9.93 -12.74
C ARG A 94 -7.41 10.63 -13.29
N THR A 95 -6.47 9.87 -13.82
CA THR A 95 -5.30 10.40 -14.51
C THR A 95 -4.79 9.46 -15.58
N GLU A 96 -4.32 10.04 -16.69
CA GLU A 96 -3.64 9.33 -17.78
C GLU A 96 -2.12 9.50 -17.70
N GLU A 97 -1.63 10.22 -16.69
CA GLU A 97 -0.21 10.46 -16.48
C GLU A 97 0.55 9.17 -16.16
N SER A 98 1.87 9.21 -16.39
CA SER A 98 2.75 8.05 -16.24
C SER A 98 2.86 7.57 -14.79
N TYR A 99 2.36 6.36 -14.54
CA TYR A 99 2.42 5.68 -13.23
C TYR A 99 3.85 5.56 -12.70
N ARG A 100 4.80 5.15 -13.54
CA ARG A 100 6.22 5.06 -13.18
C ARG A 100 6.82 6.42 -12.85
N ALA A 101 6.49 7.46 -13.63
CA ALA A 101 7.02 8.81 -13.41
C ALA A 101 6.49 9.46 -12.12
N SER A 102 5.27 9.09 -11.71
CA SER A 102 4.66 9.46 -10.42
C SER A 102 5.14 8.61 -9.24
N ARG A 103 6.20 7.81 -9.45
CA ARG A 103 6.78 6.86 -8.48
C ARG A 103 5.75 5.82 -8.05
N PHE A 104 5.11 5.22 -9.04
CA PHE A 104 4.08 4.20 -8.87
C PHE A 104 2.88 4.76 -8.10
N GLY A 105 2.44 5.95 -8.52
CA GLY A 105 1.28 6.64 -7.94
C GLY A 105 1.53 7.31 -6.59
N MET A 106 2.69 7.09 -5.96
CA MET A 106 2.98 7.65 -4.63
C MET A 106 3.02 9.17 -4.59
N ASP A 107 3.37 9.84 -5.68
CA ASP A 107 3.31 11.30 -5.75
C ASP A 107 1.84 11.77 -5.69
N TRP A 108 0.92 11.15 -6.43
CA TRP A 108 -0.52 11.45 -6.38
C TRP A 108 -1.11 11.22 -4.98
N ILE A 109 -0.86 10.03 -4.42
CA ILE A 109 -1.32 9.65 -3.08
C ILE A 109 -0.77 10.62 -2.03
N SER A 110 0.52 10.96 -2.08
CA SER A 110 1.13 11.93 -1.15
C SER A 110 0.47 13.30 -1.22
N GLY A 111 0.09 13.75 -2.43
CA GLY A 111 -0.66 14.99 -2.65
C GLY A 111 -2.03 14.96 -1.99
N LEU A 112 -2.80 13.89 -2.21
CA LEU A 112 -4.12 13.72 -1.61
C LEU A 112 -4.02 13.60 -0.07
N MET A 113 -3.07 12.82 0.45
CA MET A 113 -2.84 12.72 1.90
C MET A 113 -2.42 14.06 2.51
N PHE A 114 -1.61 14.88 1.81
CA PHE A 114 -1.27 16.23 2.27
C PHE A 114 -2.52 17.10 2.45
N ARG A 115 -3.47 17.01 1.51
CA ARG A 115 -4.70 17.78 1.52
C ARG A 115 -5.68 17.29 2.59
N HIS A 116 -5.90 15.98 2.68
CA HIS A 116 -7.03 15.41 3.41
C HIS A 116 -6.66 14.68 4.73
N ALA A 117 -5.46 14.13 4.86
CA ALA A 117 -5.12 13.22 5.97
C ALA A 117 -4.26 13.85 7.08
N HIS A 118 -4.03 15.16 7.09
CA HIS A 118 -3.15 15.78 8.08
C HIS A 118 -3.68 15.56 9.51
N GLY A 119 -2.83 14.98 10.37
CA GLY A 119 -3.16 14.74 11.77
C GLY A 119 -4.13 13.59 11.96
N ARG A 120 -4.27 12.69 10.97
CA ARG A 120 -5.17 11.52 11.01
C ARG A 120 -4.38 10.24 10.77
N TRP A 121 -4.88 9.12 11.28
CA TRP A 121 -4.42 7.82 10.84
C TRP A 121 -4.99 7.56 9.44
N ALA A 122 -4.14 7.11 8.52
CA ALA A 122 -4.53 6.86 7.14
C ALA A 122 -3.83 5.61 6.62
N LEU A 123 -4.56 4.87 5.78
CA LEU A 123 -4.08 3.67 5.10
C LEU A 123 -3.63 4.01 3.69
N VAL A 124 -2.54 3.39 3.25
CA VAL A 124 -2.14 3.33 1.84
C VAL A 124 -1.97 1.87 1.48
N LEU A 125 -2.76 1.40 0.52
CA LEU A 125 -2.87 -0.01 0.14
C LEU A 125 -2.94 -0.15 -1.38
N ASP A 126 -2.37 -1.23 -1.91
CA ASP A 126 -2.65 -1.66 -3.28
C ASP A 126 -3.98 -2.47 -3.30
N ALA A 127 -4.66 -2.54 -4.45
CA ALA A 127 -5.98 -3.20 -4.54
C ALA A 127 -5.94 -4.72 -4.29
N ASP A 128 -4.75 -5.32 -4.37
CA ASP A 128 -4.50 -6.72 -4.07
C ASP A 128 -4.02 -6.96 -2.63
N GLU A 129 -4.06 -5.96 -1.75
CA GLU A 129 -3.61 -6.08 -0.36
C GLU A 129 -4.75 -6.02 0.65
N LEU A 130 -4.86 -7.06 1.47
CA LEU A 130 -5.82 -7.13 2.59
C LEU A 130 -5.07 -7.02 3.92
N LEU A 131 -5.36 -5.96 4.67
CA LEU A 131 -4.75 -5.74 5.98
C LEU A 131 -5.33 -6.69 7.03
N ILE A 132 -4.47 -7.39 7.75
CA ILE A 132 -4.83 -8.15 8.96
C ILE A 132 -3.88 -7.81 10.11
N TYR A 133 -4.38 -7.97 11.33
CA TYR A 133 -3.65 -7.77 12.58
C TYR A 133 -4.28 -8.62 13.70
N PRO A 134 -3.62 -8.80 14.85
CA PRO A 134 -4.19 -9.60 15.94
C PRO A 134 -5.62 -9.15 16.30
N ASP A 135 -6.53 -10.12 16.39
CA ASP A 135 -7.96 -9.91 16.68
C ASP A 135 -8.73 -9.02 15.68
N HIS A 136 -8.27 -8.83 14.44
CA HIS A 136 -8.92 -7.92 13.47
C HIS A 136 -10.39 -8.25 13.16
N GLU A 137 -10.82 -9.51 13.34
CA GLU A 137 -12.22 -9.94 13.17
C GLU A 137 -13.15 -9.40 14.26
N ARG A 138 -12.59 -9.03 15.42
CA ARG A 138 -13.32 -8.61 16.62
C ARG A 138 -13.01 -7.16 17.01
N ARG A 139 -11.85 -6.65 16.61
CA ARG A 139 -11.33 -5.32 16.94
C ARG A 139 -11.06 -4.55 15.66
N GLY A 140 -11.80 -3.46 15.47
CA GLY A 140 -11.66 -2.62 14.29
C GLY A 140 -10.40 -1.76 14.33
N LEU A 141 -10.17 -1.00 13.27
CA LEU A 141 -9.01 -0.11 13.16
C LEU A 141 -9.02 0.98 14.22
N GLN A 142 -10.19 1.38 14.73
CA GLN A 142 -10.29 2.32 15.85
C GLN A 142 -9.58 1.79 17.10
N ASP A 143 -9.77 0.51 17.42
CA ASP A 143 -9.11 -0.13 18.55
C ASP A 143 -7.60 -0.19 18.32
N LEU A 144 -7.18 -0.57 17.10
CA LEU A 144 -5.77 -0.61 16.73
C LEU A 144 -5.11 0.76 16.85
N VAL A 145 -5.71 1.83 16.30
CA VAL A 145 -5.11 3.15 16.35
C VAL A 145 -5.14 3.76 17.75
N ALA A 146 -6.15 3.46 18.56
CA ALA A 146 -6.18 3.84 19.97
C ALA A 146 -5.04 3.18 20.75
N TRP A 147 -4.80 1.89 20.53
CA TRP A 147 -3.69 1.16 21.13
C TRP A 147 -2.33 1.74 20.70
N LEU A 148 -2.17 2.03 19.41
CA LEU A 148 -0.96 2.65 18.86
C LEU A 148 -0.71 4.06 19.43
N ASP A 149 -1.75 4.88 19.54
CA ASP A 149 -1.65 6.22 20.13
C ASP A 149 -1.28 6.14 21.62
N GLY A 150 -1.83 5.18 22.36
CA GLY A 150 -1.45 4.90 23.76
C GLY A 150 0.03 4.54 23.94
N GLN A 151 0.64 3.92 22.92
CA GLN A 151 2.08 3.60 22.88
C GLN A 151 2.94 4.71 22.25
N GLY A 152 2.34 5.86 21.90
CA GLY A 152 3.01 6.96 21.21
C GLY A 152 3.50 6.61 19.81
N ALA A 153 3.00 5.52 19.21
CA ALA A 153 3.35 5.10 17.87
C ALA A 153 2.80 6.09 16.82
N ARG A 154 3.47 6.17 15.68
CA ARG A 154 3.08 7.06 14.57
C ARG A 154 2.91 6.33 13.24
N ALA A 155 3.19 5.05 13.23
CA ALA A 155 3.09 4.17 12.08
C ALA A 155 2.94 2.73 12.56
N PHE A 156 2.34 1.89 11.74
CA PHE A 156 2.12 0.48 11.99
C PHE A 156 2.73 -0.34 10.85
N GLY A 157 3.60 -1.27 11.22
CA GLY A 157 4.39 -2.07 10.29
C GLY A 157 3.75 -3.43 10.03
N THR A 158 3.84 -3.89 8.79
CA THR A 158 3.34 -5.19 8.35
C THR A 158 4.42 -6.01 7.64
N LEU A 159 4.19 -7.31 7.58
CA LEU A 159 4.76 -8.18 6.55
C LEU A 159 3.75 -8.38 5.43
N MET A 160 4.17 -8.15 4.20
CA MET A 160 3.46 -8.62 3.03
C MET A 160 3.66 -10.13 2.91
N VAL A 161 2.56 -10.86 2.82
CA VAL A 161 2.52 -12.32 2.67
C VAL A 161 1.90 -12.60 1.31
N ASP A 162 2.73 -13.05 0.38
CA ASP A 162 2.27 -13.45 -0.95
C ASP A 162 1.45 -14.74 -0.84
N LEU A 163 0.18 -14.68 -1.22
CA LEU A 163 -0.73 -15.83 -1.20
C LEU A 163 -0.89 -16.42 -2.61
N TYR A 164 -0.92 -17.74 -2.72
CA TYR A 164 -1.05 -18.46 -3.98
C TYR A 164 -1.96 -19.69 -3.84
N PRO A 165 -2.58 -20.16 -4.95
CA PRO A 165 -3.47 -21.31 -4.90
C PRO A 165 -2.72 -22.63 -4.82
N LYS A 166 -3.46 -23.70 -4.54
CA LYS A 166 -2.94 -25.05 -4.74
C LYS A 166 -2.97 -25.41 -6.22
N GLY A 167 -1.83 -25.76 -6.80
CA GLY A 167 -1.73 -26.16 -8.20
C GLY A 167 -1.53 -24.98 -9.16
N PRO A 168 -1.75 -25.17 -10.47
CA PRO A 168 -1.51 -24.14 -11.48
C PRO A 168 -2.45 -22.94 -11.32
N ILE A 169 -1.90 -21.72 -11.38
CA ILE A 169 -2.66 -20.47 -11.19
C ILE A 169 -3.70 -20.27 -12.29
N LEU A 170 -3.37 -20.65 -13.52
CA LEU A 170 -4.23 -20.43 -14.70
C LEU A 170 -5.42 -21.40 -14.78
N ASP A 171 -5.41 -22.47 -13.99
CA ASP A 171 -6.46 -23.49 -13.97
C ASP A 171 -7.51 -23.21 -12.87
N GLN A 172 -7.39 -22.09 -12.16
CA GLN A 172 -8.29 -21.73 -11.07
C GLN A 172 -9.42 -20.82 -11.58
N ASP A 173 -10.61 -21.01 -11.03
CA ASP A 173 -11.75 -20.13 -11.28
C ASP A 173 -11.79 -18.98 -10.27
N PHE A 174 -12.00 -17.76 -10.75
CA PHE A 174 -12.19 -16.58 -9.91
C PHE A 174 -13.11 -15.57 -10.61
N ALA A 175 -14.26 -15.27 -10.02
CA ALA A 175 -15.20 -14.29 -10.53
C ALA A 175 -15.01 -12.91 -9.86
N PRO A 176 -15.37 -11.80 -10.54
CA PRO A 176 -15.36 -10.48 -9.92
C PRO A 176 -16.16 -10.43 -8.62
N GLY A 177 -15.50 -9.99 -7.54
CA GLY A 177 -16.07 -9.89 -6.20
C GLY A 177 -15.98 -11.13 -5.33
N ASP A 178 -15.42 -12.24 -5.85
CA ASP A 178 -15.12 -13.41 -5.03
C ASP A 178 -14.11 -13.09 -3.92
N ASN A 179 -14.16 -13.87 -2.84
CA ASN A 179 -13.16 -13.80 -1.78
C ASN A 179 -11.86 -14.50 -2.24
N PRO A 180 -10.75 -13.77 -2.49
CA PRO A 180 -9.50 -14.37 -2.93
C PRO A 180 -8.90 -15.33 -1.91
N LEU A 181 -9.22 -15.18 -0.63
CA LEU A 181 -8.69 -16.03 0.45
C LEU A 181 -9.29 -17.45 0.44
N ARG A 182 -10.37 -17.70 -0.30
CA ARG A 182 -10.90 -19.06 -0.54
C ARG A 182 -10.07 -19.84 -1.54
N LEU A 183 -9.35 -19.13 -2.41
CA LEU A 183 -8.54 -19.71 -3.46
C LEU A 183 -7.05 -19.72 -3.08
N LEU A 184 -6.58 -18.61 -2.53
CA LEU A 184 -5.17 -18.36 -2.24
C LEU A 184 -4.82 -18.80 -0.81
N GLU A 185 -4.84 -20.11 -0.59
CA GLU A 185 -4.70 -20.71 0.75
C GLU A 185 -3.23 -21.03 1.13
N TRP A 186 -2.27 -20.83 0.23
CA TRP A 186 -0.87 -21.19 0.44
C TRP A 186 0.04 -19.96 0.50
N PHE A 187 1.12 -20.06 1.28
CA PHE A 187 2.13 -19.03 1.42
C PHE A 187 3.50 -19.65 1.75
N ASP A 188 4.58 -18.90 1.57
CA ASP A 188 5.92 -19.35 1.90
C ASP A 188 6.21 -19.20 3.40
N ALA A 189 6.77 -20.26 4.01
CA ALA A 189 7.19 -20.24 5.41
C ALA A 189 8.45 -19.41 5.67
N ASP A 190 9.23 -19.06 4.63
CA ASP A 190 10.45 -18.26 4.78
C ASP A 190 10.09 -16.80 5.14
N PRO A 191 10.50 -16.29 6.32
CA PRO A 191 10.22 -14.93 6.76
C PRO A 191 11.04 -13.85 6.02
N GLY A 192 11.91 -14.26 5.08
CA GLY A 192 12.78 -13.41 4.29
C GLY A 192 14.04 -12.98 5.03
N THR A 193 15.06 -12.66 4.23
CA THR A 193 16.39 -12.23 4.70
C THR A 193 16.37 -10.75 5.10
N PRO A 194 16.89 -10.38 6.29
CA PRO A 194 16.96 -8.99 6.74
C PRO A 194 18.17 -8.25 6.13
N PHE A 195 17.93 -7.00 5.71
CA PHE A 195 18.90 -6.05 5.16
C PHE A 195 18.80 -4.73 5.93
N PRO A 196 19.70 -4.46 6.89
CA PRO A 196 19.68 -3.23 7.66
C PRO A 196 19.90 -1.99 6.80
N ARG A 197 19.14 -0.92 7.06
CA ARG A 197 19.28 0.42 6.46
C ARG A 197 19.35 1.46 7.59
N PRO A 198 20.51 1.59 8.29
CA PRO A 198 20.64 2.40 9.50
C PRO A 198 20.29 3.87 9.30
N GLU A 199 20.57 4.42 8.11
CA GLU A 199 20.23 5.80 7.75
C GLU A 199 18.72 6.06 7.66
N LEU A 200 17.94 5.01 7.39
CA LEU A 200 16.48 5.03 7.38
C LEU A 200 15.87 4.50 8.68
N GLN A 201 16.67 3.97 9.61
CA GLN A 201 16.20 3.32 10.84
C GLN A 201 15.17 2.22 10.51
N LEU A 202 15.51 1.43 9.50
CA LEU A 202 14.67 0.41 8.90
C LEU A 202 15.50 -0.87 8.74
N VAL A 203 14.86 -2.01 8.94
CA VAL A 203 15.38 -3.30 8.46
C VAL A 203 14.47 -3.76 7.34
N VAL A 204 15.00 -3.76 6.13
CA VAL A 204 14.28 -4.26 4.95
C VAL A 204 14.29 -5.78 5.00
N ARG A 205 13.18 -6.46 4.73
CA ARG A 205 13.17 -7.91 4.54
C ARG A 205 12.91 -8.23 3.08
N ARG A 206 13.72 -9.10 2.49
CA ARG A 206 13.55 -9.55 1.10
C ARG A 206 13.36 -11.07 1.04
N GLY A 207 12.48 -11.55 0.17
CA GLY A 207 12.24 -12.98 0.01
C GLY A 207 10.86 -13.29 -0.55
N GLY A 208 10.24 -14.34 0.00
CA GLY A 208 8.91 -14.81 -0.38
C GLY A 208 8.88 -15.63 -1.66
N VAL A 209 7.68 -16.07 -2.04
CA VAL A 209 7.45 -16.98 -3.17
C VAL A 209 7.98 -16.42 -4.48
N ARG A 210 7.89 -15.10 -4.67
CA ARG A 210 8.43 -14.44 -5.86
C ARG A 210 9.94 -14.63 -6.01
N ALA A 211 10.69 -14.57 -4.90
CA ALA A 211 12.13 -14.82 -4.95
C ALA A 211 12.41 -16.29 -5.29
N ARG A 212 11.73 -17.22 -4.60
CA ARG A 212 11.89 -18.66 -4.75
C ARG A 212 11.53 -19.16 -6.16
N ALA A 213 10.37 -18.73 -6.68
CA ALA A 213 9.77 -19.27 -7.88
C ALA A 213 10.05 -18.45 -9.15
N LEU A 214 10.28 -17.13 -9.05
CA LEU A 214 10.42 -16.25 -10.22
C LEU A 214 11.83 -15.68 -10.41
N LEU A 215 12.66 -15.66 -9.36
CA LEU A 215 14.00 -15.03 -9.39
C LEU A 215 15.13 -16.01 -9.04
N GLY A 216 14.90 -17.31 -9.22
CA GLY A 216 15.91 -18.35 -8.99
C GLY A 216 16.49 -18.37 -7.57
N GLY A 217 15.79 -17.80 -6.59
CA GLY A 217 16.25 -17.71 -5.20
C GLY A 217 17.27 -16.58 -4.92
N ASP A 218 17.54 -15.67 -5.85
CA ASP A 218 18.46 -14.55 -5.60
C ASP A 218 17.86 -13.58 -4.56
N ARG A 219 18.45 -13.59 -3.37
CA ARG A 219 18.02 -12.78 -2.21
C ARG A 219 18.30 -11.29 -2.37
N GLN A 220 19.24 -10.89 -3.22
CA GLN A 220 19.52 -9.46 -3.46
C GLN A 220 18.47 -8.84 -4.38
N MET A 221 18.03 -9.59 -5.39
CA MET A 221 16.97 -9.18 -6.31
C MET A 221 15.56 -9.45 -5.76
N ALA A 222 15.45 -10.20 -4.65
CA ALA A 222 14.18 -10.57 -4.05
C ALA A 222 13.31 -9.34 -3.66
N PRO A 223 11.97 -9.44 -3.83
CA PRO A 223 11.05 -8.35 -3.49
C PRO A 223 11.09 -8.00 -2.00
N VAL A 224 10.83 -6.72 -1.69
CA VAL A 224 10.71 -6.24 -0.32
C VAL A 224 9.39 -6.68 0.29
N LEU A 225 9.45 -7.30 1.48
CA LEU A 225 8.31 -7.86 2.20
C LEU A 225 7.79 -6.94 3.31
N ASN A 226 8.59 -6.03 3.88
CA ASN A 226 8.09 -5.14 4.93
C ASN A 226 7.30 -3.97 4.32
N LYS A 227 6.09 -3.71 4.80
CA LYS A 227 5.31 -2.51 4.45
C LYS A 227 4.93 -1.75 5.72
N THR A 228 4.58 -0.48 5.56
CA THR A 228 4.10 0.40 6.64
C THR A 228 2.80 1.06 6.17
N PRO A 229 1.69 0.31 6.02
CA PRO A 229 0.51 0.81 5.33
C PRO A 229 -0.28 1.87 6.13
N LEU A 230 -0.21 1.83 7.46
CA LEU A 230 -1.01 2.68 8.35
C LEU A 230 -0.11 3.69 9.07
N VAL A 231 -0.36 4.99 8.86
CA VAL A 231 0.49 6.07 9.38
C VAL A 231 -0.35 7.21 9.95
N ARG A 232 0.05 7.74 11.10
CA ARG A 232 -0.44 9.02 11.63
C ARG A 232 0.15 10.14 10.77
N TRP A 233 -0.57 10.53 9.73
CA TRP A 233 -0.02 11.33 8.65
C TRP A 233 0.23 12.78 9.07
N SER A 234 1.34 13.33 8.57
CA SER A 234 1.69 14.74 8.71
C SER A 234 2.01 15.30 7.34
N ARG A 235 1.65 16.56 7.09
CA ARG A 235 2.08 17.31 5.89
C ARG A 235 3.62 17.41 5.75
N ARG A 236 4.35 17.04 6.80
CA ARG A 236 5.81 16.99 6.83
C ARG A 236 6.38 15.59 6.57
N HIS A 237 5.55 14.56 6.41
CA HIS A 237 5.96 13.19 6.07
C HIS A 237 6.08 13.02 4.56
N ALA A 238 6.86 12.03 4.13
CA ALA A 238 6.94 11.63 2.73
C ALA A 238 7.25 10.14 2.62
N TRP A 239 6.57 9.47 1.70
CA TRP A 239 6.92 8.13 1.25
C TRP A 239 8.20 8.15 0.44
N LEU A 240 9.14 7.27 0.74
CA LEU A 240 10.45 7.20 0.09
C LEU A 240 10.48 6.16 -1.02
N SER A 241 10.09 4.91 -0.72
CA SER A 241 9.96 3.81 -1.67
C SER A 241 8.65 3.09 -1.39
N SER A 242 7.65 3.30 -2.27
CA SER A 242 6.26 2.88 -2.06
C SER A 242 5.81 3.07 -0.59
N THR A 243 5.14 2.07 -0.01
CA THR A 243 4.80 1.98 1.42
C THR A 243 5.89 1.27 2.25
N HIS A 244 7.07 0.99 1.68
CA HIS A 244 8.15 0.26 2.36
C HIS A 244 9.02 1.14 3.27
N ALA A 245 9.12 2.44 2.99
CA ALA A 245 9.94 3.37 3.74
C ALA A 245 9.39 4.80 3.74
N LEU A 246 9.53 5.49 4.88
CA LEU A 246 9.06 6.84 5.14
C LEU A 246 10.20 7.78 5.54
N LEU A 247 9.95 9.08 5.36
CA LEU A 247 10.72 10.16 5.95
C LEU A 247 9.82 11.04 6.83
N PRO A 248 10.26 11.42 8.05
CA PRO A 248 11.58 11.19 8.62
C PRO A 248 11.84 9.72 9.06
N PRO A 249 13.13 9.28 9.12
CA PRO A 249 13.53 7.89 9.41
C PRO A 249 12.87 7.24 10.63
N ARG A 250 12.60 8.02 11.69
CA ARG A 250 11.97 7.51 12.91
C ARG A 250 10.60 6.83 12.69
N LEU A 251 9.92 7.12 11.58
CA LEU A 251 8.65 6.48 11.22
C LEU A 251 8.81 5.01 10.81
N ASN A 252 10.03 4.57 10.50
CA ASN A 252 10.30 3.21 10.04
C ASN A 252 10.59 2.23 11.19
N ARG A 253 10.62 2.71 12.44
CA ARG A 253 10.82 1.89 13.66
C ARG A 253 9.53 1.17 14.06
N VAL A 254 9.01 0.35 13.15
CA VAL A 254 7.72 -0.30 13.29
C VAL A 254 7.81 -1.82 13.39
N ARG A 255 9.02 -2.39 13.25
CA ARG A 255 9.27 -3.83 13.39
C ARG A 255 10.63 -4.12 14.04
N GLY A 256 10.80 -5.35 14.54
CA GLY A 256 12.04 -5.82 15.16
C GLY A 256 12.27 -5.24 16.56
N ALA A 257 13.51 -5.32 17.07
CA ALA A 257 13.85 -4.82 18.40
C ALA A 257 13.50 -3.34 18.62
N ASP A 258 13.59 -2.52 17.56
CA ASP A 258 13.25 -1.10 17.62
C ASP A 258 11.75 -0.82 17.82
N ALA A 259 10.89 -1.80 17.50
CA ALA A 259 9.44 -1.69 17.69
C ALA A 259 9.02 -1.90 19.14
N GLY A 260 9.82 -2.59 19.96
CA GLY A 260 9.41 -3.05 21.30
C GLY A 260 8.15 -3.93 21.23
N ASP A 261 7.24 -3.76 22.19
CA ASP A 261 5.98 -4.50 22.28
C ASP A 261 4.84 -3.92 21.42
N ARG A 262 5.19 -3.13 20.39
CA ARG A 262 4.18 -2.57 19.48
C ARG A 262 3.58 -3.68 18.61
N PRO A 263 2.27 -3.64 18.35
CA PRO A 263 1.68 -4.59 17.43
C PRO A 263 2.23 -4.43 16.02
N THR A 264 2.28 -5.56 15.32
CA THR A 264 2.54 -5.63 13.88
C THR A 264 1.46 -6.48 13.23
N GLY A 265 1.32 -6.36 11.91
CA GLY A 265 0.30 -7.08 11.16
C GLY A 265 0.86 -7.73 9.90
N ALA A 266 -0.05 -8.14 9.04
CA ALA A 266 0.27 -8.62 7.71
C ALA A 266 -0.59 -7.93 6.64
N LEU A 267 -0.04 -7.82 5.44
CA LEU A 267 -0.80 -7.55 4.23
C LEU A 267 -0.86 -8.87 3.46
N LEU A 268 -2.04 -9.47 3.41
CA LEU A 268 -2.30 -10.63 2.58
C LEU A 268 -2.34 -10.16 1.14
N HIS A 269 -1.35 -10.56 0.34
CA HIS A 269 -1.16 -10.06 -1.00
C HIS A 269 -1.66 -11.08 -2.02
N THR A 270 -2.75 -10.70 -2.67
CA THR A 270 -3.61 -11.54 -3.53
C THR A 270 -3.23 -11.43 -5.01
N LYS A 271 -1.93 -11.32 -5.27
CA LYS A 271 -1.38 -11.08 -6.61
C LYS A 271 -1.58 -12.26 -7.56
N PHE A 272 -1.57 -13.48 -7.03
CA PHE A 272 -1.58 -14.72 -7.83
C PHE A 272 -2.99 -15.22 -8.12
N LEU A 273 -3.86 -14.33 -8.56
CA LEU A 273 -5.16 -14.66 -9.13
C LEU A 273 -5.03 -15.05 -10.62
N PRO A 274 -6.03 -15.73 -11.22
CA PRO A 274 -5.96 -16.22 -12.60
C PRO A 274 -5.68 -15.14 -13.66
N ASP A 275 -6.10 -13.90 -13.39
CA ASP A 275 -5.89 -12.72 -14.23
C ASP A 275 -4.42 -12.23 -14.29
N VAL A 276 -3.52 -12.83 -13.49
CA VAL A 276 -2.11 -12.41 -13.39
C VAL A 276 -1.40 -12.38 -14.74
N GLY A 277 -1.72 -13.31 -15.65
CA GLY A 277 -1.09 -13.41 -16.97
C GLY A 277 -1.42 -12.22 -17.86
N ASP A 278 -2.70 -11.85 -17.94
CA ASP A 278 -3.18 -10.71 -18.73
C ASP A 278 -2.65 -9.40 -18.16
N ARG A 279 -2.69 -9.24 -16.83
CA ARG A 279 -2.13 -8.08 -16.14
C ARG A 279 -0.64 -7.91 -16.38
N SER A 280 0.13 -8.99 -16.29
CA SER A 280 1.57 -8.95 -16.56
C SER A 280 1.87 -8.54 -18.00
N ARG A 281 1.11 -9.02 -18.99
CA ARG A 281 1.26 -8.61 -20.40
C ARG A 281 0.93 -7.13 -20.61
N GLU A 282 -0.16 -6.65 -20.02
CA GLU A 282 -0.57 -5.25 -20.14
C GLU A 282 0.51 -4.31 -19.56
N GLU A 283 0.98 -4.58 -18.35
CA GLU A 283 1.98 -3.75 -17.70
C GLU A 283 3.34 -3.77 -18.46
N LEU A 284 3.67 -4.89 -19.12
CA LEU A 284 4.88 -5.05 -19.96
C LEU A 284 4.78 -4.18 -21.20
N ALA A 285 3.63 -4.23 -21.89
CA ALA A 285 3.37 -3.41 -23.05
C ALA A 285 3.47 -1.91 -22.73
N ARG A 286 3.03 -1.51 -21.52
CA ARG A 286 3.04 -0.10 -21.08
C ARG A 286 4.38 0.37 -20.52
N ARG A 287 5.32 -0.54 -20.22
CA ARG A 287 6.61 -0.25 -19.56
C ARG A 287 6.45 0.48 -18.21
N GLN A 288 5.36 0.20 -17.50
CA GLN A 288 5.00 0.88 -16.24
C GLN A 288 5.37 0.08 -14.97
N HIS A 289 6.01 -1.08 -15.11
CA HIS A 289 6.35 -1.94 -13.99
C HIS A 289 7.24 -1.31 -12.92
N PHE A 290 6.95 -1.72 -11.69
CA PHE A 290 7.84 -1.53 -10.56
C PHE A 290 9.11 -2.37 -10.72
N VAL A 291 10.24 -1.69 -10.94
CA VAL A 291 11.57 -2.23 -10.67
C VAL A 291 12.07 -1.47 -9.46
N ASP A 292 12.49 -2.18 -8.42
CA ASP A 292 12.95 -1.64 -7.14
C ASP A 292 14.23 -0.82 -7.37
N ALA A 293 14.08 0.42 -7.81
CA ALA A 293 15.16 1.22 -8.40
C ALA A 293 16.05 1.93 -7.35
N ASP A 294 15.85 1.67 -6.06
CA ASP A 294 16.60 2.27 -4.95
C ASP A 294 16.94 1.20 -3.86
N ALA A 295 17.53 0.08 -4.31
CA ALA A 295 18.37 -0.74 -3.43
C ALA A 295 19.57 0.07 -2.88
#